data_AF-A0A973WSI7-F1
#
_entry.id   AF-A0A973WSI7-F1
#
_cell.length_a   1.000
_cell.length_b   1.000
_cell.length_c   1.000
_cell.angle_alpha   90.00
_cell.angle_beta   90.00
_cell.angle_gamma   90.00
#
_symmetry.space_group_name_H-M   'P 1'
#
loop_
_entity.id
_entity.type
_entity.pdbx_description
1 polymer ?
#
loop_
_entity_poly.entity_id
_entity_poly.type
_entity_poly.pdbx_seq_one_letter_code
_entity_poly.pdbx_strand_id
1 'polypeptide(L)'
;MSTLRIVTFKDGDFWVAQCLEHDVCAQANDLDTLRSRIEVALEAESPLERLPAAPAHFFELWDRKSDFNKSGKSDGFEYEMALCA
;
A
#
# COMPACT_ATOMS: atom_id res chain seq x y z
N MET A 1 0.92 17.00 6.24
CA MET A 1 0.41 15.99 5.27
C MET A 1 0.79 14.65 5.84
N SER A 2 -0.17 13.75 6.03
CA SER A 2 0.11 12.39 6.53
C SER A 2 0.60 11.55 5.35
N THR A 3 1.80 10.98 5.47
CA THR A 3 2.34 10.05 4.46
C THR A 3 1.72 8.67 4.69
N LEU A 4 1.12 8.10 3.64
CA LEU A 4 0.54 6.75 3.67
C LEU A 4 1.63 5.70 3.55
N ARG A 5 1.55 4.62 4.34
CA ARG A 5 2.47 3.49 4.28
C ARG A 5 1.79 2.34 3.57
N ILE A 6 2.47 1.79 2.57
CA ILE A 6 1.98 0.70 1.73
C ILE A 6 2.94 -0.48 1.86
N VAL A 7 2.53 -1.54 2.56
CA VAL A 7 3.32 -2.78 2.58
C VAL A 7 3.02 -3.58 1.33
N THR A 8 4.08 -4.02 0.64
CA THR A 8 4.00 -4.85 -0.55
C THR A 8 4.60 -6.22 -0.27
N PHE A 9 3.88 -7.29 -0.58
CA PHE A 9 4.35 -8.66 -0.37
C PHE A 9 3.82 -9.56 -1.48
N LYS A 10 4.40 -10.76 -1.58
CA LYS A 10 3.95 -11.77 -2.55
C LYS A 10 3.00 -12.75 -1.88
N ASP A 11 1.85 -13.00 -2.50
CA ASP A 11 0.88 -14.00 -2.08
C ASP A 11 0.51 -14.89 -3.28
N GLY A 12 0.99 -16.13 -3.27
CA GLY A 12 0.94 -17.03 -4.41
C GLY A 12 1.62 -16.43 -5.65
N ASP A 13 0.85 -16.29 -6.73
CA ASP A 13 1.31 -15.75 -8.02
C ASP A 13 1.15 -14.22 -8.14
N PHE A 14 0.59 -13.57 -7.11
CA PHE A 14 0.30 -12.14 -7.14
C PHE A 14 1.19 -11.36 -6.17
N TRP A 15 1.44 -10.11 -6.54
CA TRP A 15 1.87 -9.08 -5.60
C TRP A 15 0.64 -8.42 -4.99
N VAL A 16 0.72 -8.12 -3.70
CA VAL A 16 -0.32 -7.43 -2.93
C VAL A 16 0.28 -6.16 -2.33
N ALA A 17 -0.45 -5.05 -2.41
CA ALA A 17 -0.16 -3.79 -1.75
C ALA A 17 -1.30 -3.47 -0.78
N GLN A 18 -0.96 -3.20 0.47
CA GLN A 18 -1.90 -2.83 1.52
C GLN A 18 -1.49 -1.49 2.15
N CYS A 19 -2.39 -0.51 2.12
CA CYS A 19 -2.27 0.72 2.90
C CYS A 19 -2.48 0.42 4.38
N LEU A 20 -1.62 0.93 5.26
CA LEU A 20 -1.68 0.63 6.69
C LEU A 20 -2.68 1.54 7.42
N GLU A 21 -2.68 2.83 7.09
CA GLU A 21 -3.51 3.84 7.73
C GLU A 21 -4.99 3.66 7.39
N HIS A 22 -5.29 3.10 6.21
CA HIS A 22 -6.63 2.90 5.69
C HIS A 22 -6.70 1.53 5.01
N ASP A 23 -7.77 0.77 5.25
CA ASP A 23 -7.94 -0.59 4.73
C ASP A 23 -8.26 -0.60 3.22
N VAL A 24 -7.26 -0.20 2.43
CA VAL A 24 -7.27 -0.14 0.97
C VAL A 24 -6.16 -1.04 0.47
N CYS A 25 -6.52 -1.97 -0.41
CA CYS A 25 -5.59 -2.93 -0.97
C CYS A 25 -5.74 -3.05 -2.49
N ALA A 26 -4.65 -3.47 -3.13
CA ALA A 26 -4.61 -3.81 -4.53
C ALA A 26 -3.73 -5.05 -4.74
N GLN A 27 -3.97 -5.77 -5.83
CA GLN A 27 -3.13 -6.89 -6.25
C GLN A 27 -2.81 -6.81 -7.74
N ALA A 28 -1.67 -7.36 -8.17
CA ALA A 28 -1.27 -7.43 -9.58
C ALA A 28 -0.22 -8.51 -9.82
N ASN A 29 0.05 -8.83 -11.10
CA ASN A 29 1.08 -9.81 -11.48
C ASN A 29 2.51 -9.22 -11.43
N ASP A 30 2.63 -7.90 -11.39
CA ASP A 30 3.90 -7.17 -11.41
C ASP A 30 3.78 -5.89 -10.58
N LEU A 31 4.92 -5.37 -10.12
CA LEU A 31 4.99 -4.22 -9.20
C LEU A 31 4.57 -2.90 -9.85
N ASP A 32 4.74 -2.73 -11.16
CA ASP A 32 4.39 -1.49 -11.84
C ASP A 32 2.86 -1.38 -11.99
N THR A 33 2.20 -2.47 -12.39
CA THR A 33 0.74 -2.59 -12.39
C THR A 33 0.17 -2.47 -10.98
N LEU A 34 0.84 -3.06 -9.98
CA LEU A 34 0.41 -2.96 -8.59
C LEU A 34 0.38 -1.50 -8.12
N ARG A 35 1.44 -0.75 -8.42
CA ARG A 35 1.55 0.67 -8.09
C ARG A 35 0.40 1.48 -8.71
N SER A 36 0.15 1.32 -10.00
CA SER A 36 -0.95 2.04 -10.65
C SER A 36 -2.32 1.66 -10.08
N ARG A 37 -2.52 0.40 -9.68
CA ARG A 37 -3.78 -0.04 -9.07
C ARG A 37 -3.98 0.55 -7.68
N ILE A 38 -2.95 0.60 -6.84
CA ILE A 38 -3.08 1.16 -5.49
C ILE A 38 -3.31 2.68 -5.54
N GLU A 39 -2.70 3.39 -6.48
CA GLU A 39 -2.98 4.82 -6.73
C GLU A 39 -4.47 5.05 -7.06
N VAL A 40 -5.00 4.30 -8.03
CA VAL A 40 -6.43 4.38 -8.40
C VAL A 40 -7.35 3.96 -7.25
N ALA A 41 -6.98 2.95 -6.46
CA ALA A 41 -7.79 2.51 -5.32
C ALA A 41 -7.86 3.59 -4.23
N LEU A 42 -6.74 4.25 -3.92
CA LEU A 42 -6.71 5.36 -2.96
C LEU A 42 -7.59 6.53 -3.43
N GLU A 43 -7.57 6.85 -4.72
CA GLU A 43 -8.42 7.91 -5.30
C GLU A 43 -9.91 7.52 -5.26
N ALA A 44 -10.24 6.27 -5.62
CA ALA A 44 -11.62 5.78 -5.63
C ALA A 44 -12.25 5.69 -4.24
N GLU A 45 -11.45 5.44 -3.21
CA GLU A 45 -11.91 5.28 -1.82
C GLU A 45 -11.99 6.59 -1.03
N SER A 46 -11.55 7.70 -1.62
CA SER A 46 -11.57 9.02 -1.00
C SER A 46 -13.00 9.46 -0.59
N PRO A 47 -13.20 10.06 0.61
CA PRO A 47 -12.18 10.37 1.63
C PRO A 47 -11.79 9.12 2.44
N LEU A 48 -10.49 8.92 2.64
CA LEU A 48 -9.94 7.71 3.26
C LEU A 48 -10.24 7.59 4.76
N GLU A 49 -10.50 8.71 5.44
CA GLU A 49 -10.76 8.79 6.88
C GLU A 49 -12.02 8.02 7.31
N ARG A 50 -12.87 7.63 6.35
CA ARG A 50 -14.05 6.78 6.58
C ARG A 50 -13.68 5.31 6.77
N LEU A 51 -12.50 4.90 6.34
CA LEU A 51 -12.02 3.52 6.37
C LEU A 51 -11.25 3.26 7.67
N PRO A 52 -11.39 2.05 8.25
CA PRO A 52 -10.54 1.65 9.37
C PRO A 52 -9.08 1.52 8.91
N ALA A 53 -8.16 1.44 9.88
CA ALA A 53 -6.80 1.01 9.60
C ALA A 53 -6.77 -0.46 9.16
N ALA A 54 -5.67 -0.86 8.52
CA ALA A 54 -5.48 -2.25 8.12
C ALA A 54 -5.43 -3.20 9.32
N PRO A 55 -5.68 -4.50 9.11
CA PRO A 55 -5.40 -5.52 10.12
C PRO A 55 -3.96 -5.48 10.65
N ALA A 56 -3.79 -5.76 11.96
CA ALA A 56 -2.51 -5.62 12.67
C ALA A 56 -1.32 -6.38 12.04
N HIS A 57 -1.57 -7.54 11.44
CA HIS A 57 -0.51 -8.35 10.82
C HIS A 57 0.20 -7.63 9.64
N PHE A 58 -0.44 -6.66 8.99
CA PHE A 58 0.22 -5.86 7.95
C PHE A 58 1.23 -4.86 8.52
N PHE A 59 1.02 -4.38 9.74
CA PHE A 59 2.00 -3.56 10.45
C PHE A 59 3.24 -4.39 10.82
N GLU A 60 3.03 -5.65 11.22
CA GLU A 60 4.13 -6.59 11.48
C GLU A 60 4.93 -6.92 10.20
N LEU A 61 4.28 -6.93 9.03
CA LEU A 61 4.98 -7.05 7.73
C LEU A 61 5.77 -5.77 7.41
N TRP A 62 5.22 -4.60 7.69
CA TRP A 62 5.91 -3.33 7.50
C TRP A 62 7.16 -3.20 8.37
N ASP A 63 7.12 -3.69 9.61
CA ASP A 63 8.28 -3.67 10.51
C ASP A 63 9.40 -4.62 10.04
N ARG A 64 9.04 -5.63 9.24
CA ARG A 64 9.97 -6.59 8.62
C ARG A 64 10.33 -6.25 7.17
N LYS A 65 9.88 -5.10 6.66
CA LYS A 65 10.16 -4.67 5.28
C LYS A 65 11.68 -4.62 5.02
N SER A 66 12.06 -4.90 3.79
CA SER A 66 13.40 -4.63 3.28
C SER A 66 13.68 -3.13 3.21
N ASP A 67 14.95 -2.77 3.09
CA ASP A 67 15.36 -1.37 2.86
C ASP A 67 14.96 -0.85 1.45
N PHE A 68 14.36 -1.70 0.61
CA PHE A 68 13.80 -1.27 -0.67
C PHE A 68 12.50 -0.51 -0.44
N ASN A 69 12.53 0.78 -0.75
CA ASN A 69 11.36 1.64 -0.77
C ASN A 69 11.18 2.35 -2.12
N LYS A 70 9.92 2.54 -2.51
CA LYS A 70 9.51 3.45 -3.58
C LYS A 70 8.50 4.43 -2.98
N SER A 71 8.74 5.72 -3.15
CA SER A 71 7.78 6.76 -2.74
C SER A 71 7.09 7.37 -3.95
N GLY A 72 5.87 7.85 -3.77
CA GLY A 72 5.07 8.48 -4.83
C GLY A 72 4.11 9.54 -4.31
N LYS A 73 3.43 10.21 -5.24
CA LYS A 73 2.36 11.18 -4.96
C LYS A 73 1.16 10.84 -5.82
N SER A 74 -0.03 10.72 -5.21
CA SER A 74 -1.32 10.59 -5.89
C SER A 74 -2.30 11.55 -5.24
N ASP A 75 -3.17 12.17 -6.05
CA ASP A 75 -4.10 13.27 -5.73
C ASP A 75 -4.22 13.66 -4.24
N GLY A 76 -3.33 14.54 -3.76
CA GLY A 76 -3.35 15.09 -2.40
C GLY A 76 -2.58 14.33 -1.31
N PHE A 77 -2.06 13.13 -1.61
CA PHE A 77 -1.36 12.26 -0.67
C PHE A 77 0.06 11.91 -1.13
N GLU A 78 0.96 11.78 -0.17
CA GLU A 78 2.29 11.18 -0.36
C GLU A 78 2.24 9.76 0.18
N TYR A 79 2.84 8.79 -0.52
CA TYR A 79 2.91 7.41 -0.04
C TYR A 79 4.33 6.86 -0.09
N GLU A 80 4.62 5.95 0.85
CA GLU A 80 5.82 5.11 0.88
C GLU A 80 5.41 3.66 0.69
N MET A 81 5.95 3.02 -0.34
CA MET A 81 5.76 1.61 -0.63
C MET A 81 7.03 0.84 -0.30
N ALA A 82 6.89 -0.20 0.52
CA ALA A 82 8.02 -1.02 0.93
C ALA A 82 7.75 -2.51 0.71
N LEU A 83 8.80 -3.22 0.31
CA LEU A 83 8.72 -4.65 0.02
C LEU A 83 9.00 -5.47 1.30
N CYS A 84 8.09 -6.36 1.66
CA CYS A 84 8.31 -7.46 2.58
C CYS A 84 8.44 -8.75 1.76
N ALA A 85 9.63 -9.35 1.78
CA ALA A 85 9.94 -10.62 1.12
C ALA A 85 9.78 -11.81 2.08
#